data_AF-A0AAW8XEX5-F1
#
_entry.id   AF-A0AAW8XEX5-F1
#
_cell.length_a   1.000
_cell.length_b   1.000
_cell.length_c   1.000
_cell.angle_alpha   90.00
_cell.angle_beta   90.00
_cell.angle_gamma   90.00
#
_symmetry.space_group_name_H-M   'P 1'
#
loop_
_entity.id
_entity.type
_entity.pdbx_description
1 polymer ?
#
loop_
_entity_poly.entity_id
_entity_poly.type
_entity_poly.pdbx_seq_one_letter_code
_entity_poly.pdbx_strand_id
1 'polypeptide(L)'
;DCVSKARNEKEKQECEKLLTPEARKKLEQQVLDCLKNAKTDEERKKCLKDLPKDLQSDILAKESLKAYKDCVSQAKNEAEKKECEKLLTPEAKKLLEEEAKESVKAYLDCVSRARNEKEKKECEKLLTPEAKKKLEEAKKSVKAYLDCVSQAKTEDEKKECEKLLTPEA
;
A
#
# COMPACT_ATOMS: atom_id res chain seq x y z
N ASP A 1 0.58 -32.48 -3.42
CA ASP A 1 -0.13 -31.28 -2.97
C ASP A 1 -1.55 -31.27 -3.55
N CYS A 2 -2.55 -30.67 -2.90
CA CYS A 2 -3.91 -30.56 -3.47
C CYS A 2 -3.86 -29.69 -4.73
N VAL A 3 -3.17 -28.55 -4.58
CA VAL A 3 -2.96 -27.54 -5.62
C VAL A 3 -2.23 -28.14 -6.84
N SER A 4 -1.22 -28.98 -6.61
CA SER A 4 -0.46 -29.65 -7.69
C SER A 4 -1.24 -30.76 -8.41
N LYS A 5 -2.36 -31.23 -7.85
CA LYS A 5 -3.19 -32.32 -8.42
C LYS A 5 -4.47 -31.81 -9.06
N ALA A 6 -4.82 -30.54 -8.84
CA ALA A 6 -6.00 -29.90 -9.40
C ALA A 6 -5.91 -29.83 -10.94
N ARG A 7 -6.98 -30.26 -11.62
CA ARG A 7 -7.10 -30.35 -13.08
C ARG A 7 -7.63 -29.07 -13.71
N ASN A 8 -8.24 -28.19 -12.92
CA ASN A 8 -8.85 -26.94 -13.37
C ASN A 8 -8.78 -25.85 -12.29
N GLU A 9 -9.08 -24.61 -12.67
CA GLU A 9 -9.02 -23.46 -11.76
C GLU A 9 -9.98 -23.58 -10.58
N LYS A 10 -11.16 -24.17 -10.78
CA LYS A 10 -12.15 -24.36 -9.72
C LYS A 10 -11.62 -25.29 -8.63
N GLU A 11 -11.00 -26.39 -9.02
CA GLU A 11 -10.32 -27.32 -8.09
C GLU A 11 -9.14 -26.64 -7.38
N LYS A 12 -8.38 -25.77 -8.07
CA LYS A 12 -7.32 -24.99 -7.44
C LYS A 12 -7.85 -24.02 -6.38
N GLN A 13 -8.95 -23.32 -6.66
CA GLN A 13 -9.61 -22.42 -5.71
C GLN A 13 -10.23 -23.18 -4.53
N GLU A 14 -10.79 -24.37 -4.74
CA GLU A 14 -11.25 -25.24 -3.66
C GLU A 14 -10.08 -25.72 -2.78
N CYS A 15 -8.97 -26.14 -3.40
CA CYS A 15 -7.74 -26.45 -2.67
C CYS A 15 -7.23 -25.24 -1.86
N GLU A 16 -7.30 -24.03 -2.43
CA GLU A 16 -6.88 -22.80 -1.76
C GLU A 16 -7.69 -22.51 -0.49
N LYS A 17 -9.00 -22.77 -0.51
CA LYS A 17 -9.88 -22.62 0.66
C LYS A 17 -9.56 -23.63 1.77
N LEU A 18 -8.95 -24.77 1.41
CA LEU A 18 -8.50 -25.78 2.36
C LEU A 18 -7.11 -25.48 2.94
N LEU A 19 -6.37 -24.52 2.37
CA LEU A 19 -5.07 -24.13 2.90
C LEU A 19 -5.25 -23.32 4.18
N THR A 20 -4.52 -23.71 5.24
CA THR A 20 -4.40 -22.87 6.43
C THR A 20 -3.60 -21.60 6.10
N PRO A 21 -3.77 -20.51 6.87
CA PRO A 21 -2.95 -19.31 6.71
C PRO A 21 -1.44 -19.59 6.73
N GLU A 22 -0.99 -20.54 7.56
CA GLU A 22 0.42 -20.96 7.65
C GLU A 22 0.87 -21.68 6.38
N ALA A 23 0.03 -22.57 5.84
CA ALA A 23 0.34 -23.28 4.59
C ALA A 23 0.40 -22.31 3.40
N ARG A 24 -0.53 -21.36 3.32
CA ARG A 24 -0.52 -20.29 2.32
C ARG A 24 0.76 -19.46 2.40
N LYS A 25 1.17 -19.03 3.60
CA LYS A 25 2.42 -18.30 3.80
C LYS A 25 3.66 -19.09 3.37
N LYS A 26 3.72 -20.39 3.68
CA LYS A 26 4.82 -21.26 3.23
C LYS A 26 4.88 -21.37 1.71
N LEU A 27 3.72 -21.54 1.06
CA LEU A 27 3.63 -21.63 -0.40
C LEU A 27 4.04 -20.31 -1.07
N GLU A 28 3.57 -19.18 -0.56
CA GLU A 28 4.00 -17.85 -0.99
C GLU A 28 5.51 -17.67 -0.87
N GLN A 29 6.11 -18.03 0.27
CA GLN A 29 7.55 -17.90 0.46
C GLN A 29 8.35 -18.74 -0.54
N GLN A 30 7.94 -19.98 -0.79
CA GLN A 30 8.56 -20.86 -1.78
C GLN A 30 8.51 -20.26 -3.19
N VAL A 31 7.37 -19.67 -3.56
CA VAL A 31 7.18 -19.07 -4.87
C VAL A 31 8.03 -17.80 -5.00
N LEU A 32 8.08 -16.97 -3.97
CA LEU A 32 8.96 -15.79 -3.93
C LEU A 32 10.43 -16.19 -4.08
N ASP A 33 10.87 -17.27 -3.43
CA ASP A 33 12.25 -17.77 -3.57
C ASP A 33 12.51 -18.37 -4.95
N CYS A 34 11.52 -19.00 -5.59
CA CYS A 34 11.60 -19.42 -6.99
C CYS A 34 11.74 -18.20 -7.93
N LEU A 35 10.89 -17.19 -7.75
CA LEU A 35 10.87 -15.97 -8.57
C LEU A 35 12.18 -15.17 -8.47
N LYS A 36 12.81 -15.11 -7.28
CA LYS A 36 14.13 -14.48 -7.11
C LYS A 36 15.24 -15.13 -7.95
N ASN A 37 15.14 -16.42 -8.19
CA ASN A 37 16.15 -17.18 -8.94
C ASN A 37 15.84 -17.26 -10.44
N ALA A 38 14.59 -16.98 -10.84
CA ALA A 38 14.16 -16.99 -12.22
C ALA A 38 14.79 -15.84 -13.00
N LYS A 39 15.47 -16.15 -14.11
CA LYS A 39 16.14 -15.16 -14.98
C LYS A 39 15.31 -14.81 -16.21
N THR A 40 14.33 -15.65 -16.53
CA THR A 40 13.49 -15.54 -17.73
C THR A 40 12.01 -15.60 -17.38
N ASP A 41 11.17 -15.01 -18.23
CA ASP A 41 9.71 -15.07 -18.06
C ASP A 41 9.17 -16.50 -18.04
N GLU A 42 9.80 -17.43 -18.76
CA GLU A 42 9.42 -18.84 -18.76
C GLU A 42 9.71 -19.53 -17.42
N GLU A 43 10.82 -19.19 -16.76
CA GLU A 43 11.10 -19.66 -15.39
C GLU A 43 10.11 -19.06 -14.39
N ARG A 44 9.78 -17.77 -14.53
CA ARG A 44 8.78 -17.10 -13.68
C ARG A 44 7.41 -17.74 -13.82
N LYS A 45 6.97 -18.04 -15.05
CA LYS A 45 5.72 -18.75 -15.32
C LYS A 45 5.71 -20.13 -14.67
N LYS A 46 6.84 -20.86 -14.68
CA LYS A 46 6.93 -22.16 -14.00
C LYS A 46 6.75 -22.04 -12.48
N CYS A 47 7.30 -21.00 -11.85
CA CYS A 47 7.09 -20.74 -10.42
C CYS A 47 5.61 -20.52 -10.05
N LEU A 48 4.81 -19.97 -10.97
CA LEU A 48 3.41 -19.60 -10.75
C LEU A 48 2.40 -20.63 -11.26
N LYS A 49 2.81 -21.54 -12.15
CA LYS A 49 1.94 -22.42 -12.96
C LYS A 49 0.90 -23.21 -12.15
N ASP A 50 1.30 -23.75 -11.01
CA ASP A 50 0.45 -24.66 -10.24
C ASP A 50 -0.42 -23.93 -9.22
N LEU A 51 -0.19 -22.64 -8.98
CA LEU A 51 -0.89 -21.88 -7.94
C LEU A 51 -2.31 -21.49 -8.38
N PRO A 52 -3.24 -21.30 -7.42
CA PRO A 52 -4.51 -20.62 -7.65
C PRO A 52 -4.30 -19.19 -8.16
N LYS A 53 -5.16 -18.68 -9.03
CA LYS A 53 -5.04 -17.32 -9.59
C LYS A 53 -5.00 -16.22 -8.53
N ASP A 54 -5.81 -16.36 -7.47
CA ASP A 54 -5.87 -15.39 -6.39
C ASP A 54 -4.52 -15.31 -5.66
N LEU A 55 -3.92 -16.46 -5.34
CA LEU A 55 -2.59 -16.53 -4.75
C LEU A 55 -1.49 -16.02 -5.70
N GLN A 56 -1.59 -16.28 -7.01
CA GLN A 56 -0.65 -15.70 -7.99
C GLN A 56 -0.71 -14.18 -8.00
N SER A 57 -1.92 -13.62 -8.01
CA SER A 57 -2.14 -12.17 -8.00
C SER A 57 -1.57 -11.55 -6.72
N ASP A 58 -1.83 -12.15 -5.55
CA ASP A 58 -1.29 -11.72 -4.26
C ASP A 58 0.25 -11.69 -4.26
N ILE A 59 0.88 -12.75 -4.80
CA ILE A 59 2.35 -12.85 -4.86
C ILE A 59 2.93 -11.78 -5.79
N LEU A 60 2.33 -11.58 -6.97
CA LEU A 60 2.76 -10.55 -7.92
C LEU A 60 2.60 -9.15 -7.35
N ALA A 61 1.50 -8.87 -6.63
CA ALA A 61 1.27 -7.60 -5.96
C ALA A 61 2.33 -7.35 -4.87
N LYS A 62 2.70 -8.37 -4.10
CA LYS A 62 3.77 -8.28 -3.09
C LYS A 62 5.16 -8.05 -3.71
N GLU A 63 5.46 -8.69 -4.84
CA GLU A 63 6.72 -8.48 -5.54
C GLU A 63 6.80 -7.05 -6.11
N SER A 64 5.72 -6.58 -6.73
CA SER A 64 5.57 -5.22 -7.24
C SER A 64 5.70 -4.17 -6.13
N LEU A 65 5.06 -4.41 -4.98
CA LEU A 65 5.16 -3.53 -3.80
C LEU A 65 6.56 -3.53 -3.20
N LYS A 66 7.27 -4.66 -3.23
CA LYS A 66 8.68 -4.72 -2.83
C LYS A 66 9.56 -3.90 -3.77
N ALA A 67 9.42 -4.09 -5.09
CA ALA A 67 10.16 -3.32 -6.08
C ALA A 67 9.92 -1.82 -5.95
N TYR A 68 8.68 -1.42 -5.67
CA TYR A 68 8.33 -0.05 -5.34
C TYR A 68 9.08 0.46 -4.11
N LYS A 69 9.03 -0.26 -2.98
CA LYS A 69 9.70 0.14 -1.74
C LYS A 69 11.22 0.24 -1.93
N ASP A 70 11.82 -0.69 -2.66
CA ASP A 70 13.25 -0.67 -2.98
C ASP A 70 13.59 0.56 -3.85
N CYS A 71 12.78 0.87 -4.87
CA CYS A 71 12.94 2.05 -5.72
C CYS A 71 12.80 3.36 -4.92
N VAL A 72 11.74 3.50 -4.12
CA VAL A 72 11.47 4.69 -3.30
C VAL A 72 12.56 4.93 -2.26
N SER A 73 13.18 3.87 -1.74
CA SER A 73 14.30 3.99 -0.79
C SER A 73 15.55 4.62 -1.42
N GLN A 74 15.70 4.50 -2.74
CA GLN A 74 16.83 5.05 -3.51
C GLN A 74 16.49 6.40 -4.16
N ALA A 75 15.20 6.71 -4.30
CA ALA A 75 14.72 7.95 -4.88
C ALA A 75 15.09 9.17 -4.01
N LYS A 76 15.68 10.18 -4.64
CA LYS A 76 16.15 11.43 -4.02
C LYS A 76 15.12 12.55 -4.10
N ASN A 77 14.20 12.48 -5.05
CA ASN A 77 13.22 13.54 -5.33
C ASN A 77 11.83 12.97 -5.64
N GLU A 78 10.83 13.85 -5.66
CA GLU A 78 9.44 13.46 -5.90
C GLU A 78 9.18 12.94 -7.32
N ALA A 79 9.95 13.40 -8.31
CA ALA A 79 9.83 12.90 -9.68
C ALA A 79 10.28 11.43 -9.79
N GLU A 80 11.40 11.08 -9.16
CA GLU A 80 11.88 9.70 -9.07
C GLU A 80 10.89 8.79 -8.33
N LYS A 81 10.26 9.28 -7.25
CA LYS A 81 9.19 8.53 -6.56
C LYS A 81 7.98 8.28 -7.44
N LYS A 82 7.56 9.26 -8.24
CA LYS A 82 6.49 9.09 -9.23
C LYS A 82 6.85 8.07 -10.31
N GLU A 83 8.11 7.98 -10.72
CA GLU A 83 8.56 6.90 -11.61
C GLU A 83 8.50 5.54 -10.90
N CYS A 84 8.84 5.46 -9.62
CA CYS A 84 8.67 4.22 -8.83
C CYS A 84 7.20 3.78 -8.76
N GLU A 85 6.24 4.70 -8.65
CA GLU A 85 4.80 4.38 -8.63
C GLU A 85 4.33 3.66 -9.91
N LYS A 86 5.06 3.75 -11.03
CA LYS A 86 4.77 3.01 -12.26
C LYS A 86 5.10 1.52 -12.16
N LEU A 87 5.93 1.12 -11.19
CA LEU A 87 6.24 -0.29 -10.90
C LEU A 87 5.08 -1.00 -10.20
N LEU A 88 4.14 -0.24 -9.61
CA LEU A 88 3.02 -0.78 -8.86
C LEU A 88 1.91 -1.27 -9.80
N THR A 89 1.54 -2.55 -9.67
CA THR A 89 0.28 -3.07 -10.24
C THR A 89 -0.93 -2.45 -9.52
N PRO A 90 -2.12 -2.43 -10.14
CA PRO A 90 -3.33 -1.93 -9.47
C PRO A 90 -3.60 -2.59 -8.12
N GLU A 91 -3.35 -3.90 -8.01
CA GLU A 91 -3.46 -4.66 -6.76
C GLU A 91 -2.41 -4.21 -5.73
N ALA A 92 -1.16 -4.00 -6.15
CA ALA A 92 -0.10 -3.49 -5.27
C ALA A 92 -0.39 -2.06 -4.79
N LYS A 93 -0.96 -1.20 -5.64
CA LYS A 93 -1.39 0.15 -5.25
C LYS A 93 -2.45 0.11 -4.16
N LYS A 94 -3.44 -0.79 -4.27
CA LYS A 94 -4.46 -0.99 -3.23
C LYS A 94 -3.83 -1.44 -1.92
N LEU A 95 -2.92 -2.42 -1.96
CA LEU A 95 -2.22 -2.89 -0.75
C LEU A 95 -1.40 -1.78 -0.08
N LEU A 96 -0.69 -0.97 -0.88
CA LEU A 96 0.08 0.16 -0.38
C LEU A 96 -0.81 1.24 0.24
N GLU A 97 -1.97 1.50 -0.36
CA GLU A 97 -2.97 2.42 0.20
C GLU A 97 -3.54 1.93 1.52
N GLU A 98 -3.91 0.65 1.62
CA GLU A 98 -4.41 0.05 2.85
C GLU A 98 -3.33 0.05 3.96
N GLU A 99 -2.07 -0.25 3.62
CA GLU A 99 -0.94 -0.14 4.55
C GLU A 99 -0.78 1.30 5.07
N ALA A 100 -0.92 2.29 4.19
CA ALA A 100 -0.87 3.70 4.57
C ALA A 100 -2.06 4.09 5.47
N LYS A 101 -3.28 3.61 5.20
CA LYS A 101 -4.46 3.86 6.03
C LYS A 101 -4.30 3.30 7.45
N GLU A 102 -3.87 2.04 7.56
CA GLU A 102 -3.63 1.40 8.87
C GLU A 102 -2.50 2.11 9.63
N SER A 103 -1.47 2.56 8.92
CA SER A 103 -0.38 3.34 9.51
C SER A 103 -0.83 4.71 10.02
N VAL A 104 -1.70 5.42 9.29
CA VAL A 104 -2.32 6.68 9.76
C VAL A 104 -3.22 6.42 10.97
N LYS A 105 -4.01 5.35 10.96
CA LYS A 105 -4.86 4.98 12.09
C LYS A 105 -4.04 4.72 13.37
N ALA A 106 -2.96 3.94 13.26
CA ALA A 106 -2.05 3.70 14.37
C ALA A 106 -1.40 4.99 14.89
N TYR A 107 -1.03 5.90 13.99
CA TYR A 107 -0.53 7.22 14.35
C TYR A 107 -1.57 8.05 15.11
N LEU A 108 -2.82 8.12 14.64
CA LEU A 108 -3.89 8.85 15.30
C LEU A 108 -4.21 8.28 16.69
N ASP A 109 -4.27 6.95 16.81
CA ASP A 109 -4.45 6.27 18.09
C ASP A 109 -3.32 6.61 19.07
N CYS A 110 -2.06 6.64 18.59
CA CYS A 110 -0.91 7.03 19.39
C CYS A 110 -0.98 8.51 19.82
N VAL A 111 -1.24 9.42 18.87
CA VAL A 111 -1.30 10.87 19.12
C VAL A 111 -2.43 11.23 20.08
N SER A 112 -3.58 10.53 20.02
CA SER A 112 -4.70 10.75 20.94
C SER A 112 -4.35 10.49 22.41
N ARG A 113 -3.33 9.66 22.66
CA ARG A 113 -2.85 9.29 24.00
C ARG A 113 -1.63 10.11 24.43
N ALA A 114 -0.98 10.79 23.49
CA ALA A 114 0.23 11.57 23.74
C ALA A 114 -0.09 12.83 24.56
N ARG A 115 0.66 13.04 25.65
CA ARG A 115 0.50 14.16 26.59
C ARG A 115 1.37 15.37 26.28
N ASN A 116 2.36 15.20 25.41
CA ASN A 116 3.34 16.23 25.07
C ASN A 116 3.86 16.07 23.64
N GLU A 117 4.52 17.11 23.12
CA GLU A 117 5.07 17.13 21.76
C GLU A 117 6.18 16.08 21.53
N LYS A 118 6.89 15.68 22.59
CA LYS A 118 7.91 14.62 22.49
C LYS A 118 7.25 13.27 22.18
N GLU A 119 6.16 12.93 22.87
CA GLU A 119 5.38 11.72 22.63
C GLU A 119 4.73 11.74 21.24
N LYS A 120 4.21 12.87 20.78
CA LYS A 120 3.67 12.99 19.42
C LYS A 120 4.73 12.74 18.34
N LYS A 121 5.96 13.24 18.53
CA LYS A 121 7.09 12.96 17.62
C LYS A 121 7.48 11.49 17.61
N GLU A 122 7.36 10.79 18.73
CA GLU A 122 7.56 9.33 18.75
C GLU A 122 6.46 8.61 17.96
N CYS A 123 5.21 9.08 18.01
CA CYS A 123 4.12 8.53 17.19
C CYS A 123 4.38 8.66 15.68
N GLU A 124 5.06 9.72 15.21
CA GLU A 124 5.41 9.89 13.78
C GLU A 124 6.30 8.77 13.24
N LYS A 125 6.98 8.00 14.12
CA LYS A 125 7.75 6.82 13.71
C LYS A 125 6.88 5.65 13.27
N LEU A 126 5.59 5.63 13.63
CA LEU A 126 4.62 4.62 13.20
C LEU A 126 4.17 4.83 11.74
N LEU A 127 4.39 6.02 11.19
CA LEU A 127 3.97 6.37 9.83
C LEU A 127 4.92 5.76 8.79
N THR A 128 4.37 5.04 7.81
CA THR A 128 5.07 4.66 6.58
C THR A 128 5.39 5.90 5.72
N PRO A 129 6.35 5.84 4.78
CA PRO A 129 6.63 6.96 3.88
C PRO A 129 5.38 7.49 3.16
N GLU A 130 4.54 6.60 2.64
CA GLU A 130 3.26 6.95 2.01
C GLU A 130 2.27 7.59 2.99
N ALA A 131 2.15 7.04 4.21
CA ALA A 131 1.29 7.62 5.24
C ALA A 131 1.76 9.03 5.63
N LYS A 132 3.07 9.25 5.76
CA LYS A 132 3.67 10.58 6.00
C LYS A 132 3.33 11.55 4.88
N LYS A 133 3.52 11.14 3.62
CA LYS A 133 3.20 11.96 2.45
C LYS A 133 1.73 12.39 2.47
N LYS A 134 0.80 11.45 2.60
CA LYS A 134 -0.64 11.72 2.65
C LYS A 134 -1.03 12.62 3.84
N LEU A 135 -0.43 12.39 5.01
CA LEU A 135 -0.69 13.20 6.19
C LEU A 135 -0.19 14.64 6.02
N GLU A 136 1.00 14.84 5.44
CA GLU A 136 1.54 16.18 5.17
C GLU A 136 0.73 16.94 4.09
N GLU A 137 0.27 16.25 3.05
CA GLU A 137 -0.65 16.80 2.05
C GLU A 137 -1.98 17.23 2.68
N ALA A 138 -2.56 16.38 3.53
CA ALA A 138 -3.78 16.69 4.27
C ALA A 138 -3.59 17.89 5.22
N LYS A 139 -2.47 17.95 5.96
CA LYS A 139 -2.16 19.09 6.84
C LYS A 139 -2.06 20.41 6.06
N LYS A 140 -1.45 20.40 4.87
CA LYS A 140 -1.35 21.59 4.01
C LYS A 140 -2.71 22.03 3.51
N SER A 141 -3.55 21.09 3.05
CA SER A 141 -4.92 21.35 2.60
C SER A 141 -5.78 21.92 3.73
N VAL A 142 -5.73 21.32 4.93
CA VAL A 142 -6.44 21.82 6.11
C VAL A 142 -5.96 23.22 6.50
N LYS A 143 -4.64 23.48 6.45
CA LYS A 143 -4.11 24.82 6.72
C LYS A 143 -4.63 25.84 5.71
N ALA A 144 -4.59 25.52 4.41
CA ALA A 144 -5.12 26.40 3.36
C ALA A 144 -6.61 26.69 3.54
N TYR A 145 -7.40 25.67 3.91
CA TYR A 145 -8.80 25.84 4.27
C TYR A 145 -8.99 26.80 5.44
N LEU A 146 -8.25 26.60 6.54
CA LEU A 146 -8.33 27.47 7.72
C LEU A 146 -7.94 28.91 7.41
N ASP A 147 -6.87 29.11 6.63
CA ASP A 147 -6.42 30.44 6.19
C ASP A 147 -7.49 31.12 5.32
N CYS A 148 -8.16 30.39 4.43
CA CYS A 148 -9.27 30.89 3.61
C CYS A 148 -10.49 31.27 4.46
N VAL A 149 -10.94 30.36 5.34
CA VAL A 149 -12.10 30.59 6.22
C VAL A 149 -11.87 31.77 7.15
N SER A 150 -10.64 32.00 7.60
CA SER A 150 -10.29 33.16 8.44
C SER A 150 -10.46 34.52 7.74
N GLN A 151 -10.42 34.54 6.41
CA GLN A 151 -10.54 35.75 5.59
C GLN A 151 -11.95 35.95 5.01
N ALA A 152 -12.75 34.87 4.95
CA ALA A 152 -14.12 34.90 4.47
C ALA A 152 -15.02 35.76 5.35
N LYS A 153 -15.77 36.68 4.73
CA LYS A 153 -16.72 37.60 5.38
C LYS A 153 -18.16 37.13 5.25
N THR A 154 -18.41 36.21 4.33
CA THR A 154 -19.74 35.69 3.99
C THR A 154 -19.76 34.16 4.01
N GLU A 155 -20.95 33.58 4.17
CA GLU A 155 -21.13 32.12 4.13
C GLU A 155 -20.85 31.54 2.74
N ASP A 156 -21.07 32.33 1.69
CA ASP A 156 -20.75 31.91 0.32
C ASP A 156 -19.23 31.80 0.10
N GLU A 157 -18.44 32.76 0.61
CA GLU A 157 -16.97 32.67 0.60
C GLU A 157 -16.46 31.47 1.40
N LYS A 158 -17.09 31.13 2.54
CA LYS A 158 -16.71 29.95 3.33
C LYS A 158 -16.97 28.64 2.57
N LYS A 159 -18.10 28.53 1.86
CA LYS A 159 -18.40 27.37 1.00
C LYS A 159 -17.38 27.24 -0.13
N GLU A 160 -16.88 28.35 -0.67
CA GLU A 160 -15.80 28.30 -1.66
C GLU A 160 -14.50 27.73 -1.08
N CYS A 161 -14.19 28.03 0.19
CA CYS A 161 -13.02 27.47 0.87
C CYS A 161 -13.09 25.93 1.00
N GLU A 162 -14.27 25.31 1.10
CA GLU A 162 -14.40 23.85 1.20
C GLU A 162 -13.81 23.11 -0.01
N LYS A 163 -13.74 23.76 -1.17
CA LYS A 163 -13.07 23.24 -2.38
C LYS A 163 -11.56 23.00 -2.17
N LEU A 164 -10.96 23.58 -1.14
CA LEU A 164 -9.54 23.39 -0.79
C LEU A 164 -9.28 22.08 -0.02
N LEU A 165 -10.33 21.45 0.52
CA LEU A 165 -10.24 20.20 1.29
C LEU A 165 -10.32 18.93 0.43
N THR A 166 -10.72 19.07 -0.84
CA THR A 166 -10.78 17.93 -1.76
C THR A 166 -9.41 17.70 -2.41
N PRO A 167 -8.80 16.51 -2.26
CA PRO A 167 -7.70 16.14 -3.13
C PRO A 167 -8.20 16.11 -4.57
N GLU A 168 -7.47 16.76 -5.48
CA GLU A 168 -7.70 16.62 -6.92
C GLU A 168 -7.68 15.11 -7.25
N ALA A 169 -8.78 14.63 -7.85
CA ALA A 169 -9.02 13.22 -8.15
C ALA A 169 -8.09 12.66 -9.24
#